data_AF-A0A5D0S8I6-F1
#
_entry.id   AF-A0A5D0S8I6-F1
#
_cell.length_a   1.000
_cell.length_b   1.000
_cell.length_c   1.000
_cell.angle_alpha   90.00
_cell.angle_beta   90.00
_cell.angle_gamma   90.00
#
_symmetry.space_group_name_H-M   'P 1'
#
loop_
_entity.id
_entity.type
_entity.pdbx_description
1 polymer ?
#
loop_
_entity_poly.entity_id
_entity_poly.type
_entity_poly.pdbx_seq_one_letter_code
_entity_poly.pdbx_strand_id
1 'polypeptide(L)'
;MASLMTSAAASRTAAVSLVAARRLVVKIGSALLVDRATGALRRDWLLALAQDVALAKSRGTDVVLVSSGSIALGRGVLGLGYDALALEQAQAAAAVGQIRLARAYEEALEPYGLITAQILVTLEDTMDRRRYLNTRATLEQLLALGVVPIVNENDTVATDEIRFGDNDRLAAQIAVTVGADQCVLLSDVDGLYTADPRSDPGAHRFDTIDHITPEIEAMAGDAGSGLSKGGMKTKVMAARTATAGGCAMAITDGFALCPLTALENGANATWFMPQDDPQAARKRWIGAMKSRGVITVDSGAAQALATGKSLLPAGVAAVSGSFGRGDPVTLSAPGGKTLGQGLTRYTADEARAIMGHHSRDIESVLGYPGRAALIHRDDMAL
;
A
#
# COMPACT_ATOMS: atom_id res chain seq x y z
N MET A 1 -10.89 -33.21 28.21
CA MET A 1 -9.89 -32.36 27.52
C MET A 1 -10.30 -31.96 26.09
N ALA A 2 -11.16 -32.69 25.38
CA ALA A 2 -11.62 -32.32 24.02
C ALA A 2 -12.65 -31.16 23.95
N SER A 3 -13.26 -30.75 25.08
CA SER A 3 -14.28 -29.69 25.12
C SER A 3 -13.73 -28.28 25.37
N LEU A 4 -12.42 -28.15 25.68
CA LEU A 4 -11.77 -26.85 25.94
C LEU A 4 -11.01 -26.31 24.72
N MET A 5 -10.81 -27.11 23.67
CA MET A 5 -10.12 -26.68 22.45
C MET A 5 -11.07 -26.11 21.39
N THR A 6 -12.36 -26.44 21.41
CA THR A 6 -13.38 -25.89 20.51
C THR A 6 -13.81 -24.47 20.87
N SER A 7 -13.66 -24.07 22.14
CA SER A 7 -13.99 -22.71 22.60
C SER A 7 -12.93 -21.66 22.23
N ALA A 8 -11.69 -22.06 21.96
CA ALA A 8 -10.60 -21.14 21.61
C ALA A 8 -10.53 -20.81 20.12
N ALA A 9 -11.05 -21.69 19.25
CA ALA A 9 -11.11 -21.47 17.80
C ALA A 9 -12.27 -20.53 17.41
N ALA A 10 -13.41 -20.61 18.11
CA ALA A 10 -14.58 -19.74 17.87
C ALA A 10 -14.41 -18.29 18.38
N SER A 11 -13.28 -17.97 19.03
CA SER A 11 -13.01 -16.66 19.63
C SER A 11 -12.11 -15.75 18.77
N ARG A 12 -11.54 -16.24 17.65
CA ARG A 12 -10.64 -15.44 16.79
C ARG A 12 -11.28 -14.92 15.50
N THR A 13 -12.47 -15.43 15.15
CA THR A 13 -13.28 -14.95 14.03
C THR A 13 -13.78 -13.50 14.17
N ALA A 14 -13.52 -12.85 15.30
CA ALA A 14 -14.07 -11.53 15.65
C ALA A 14 -13.13 -10.32 15.45
N ALA A 15 -11.95 -10.46 14.84
CA ALA A 15 -10.90 -9.43 15.02
C ALA A 15 -10.76 -8.35 13.93
N VAL A 16 -11.17 -8.58 12.67
CA VAL A 16 -11.04 -7.54 11.62
C VAL A 16 -12.40 -6.98 11.27
N SER A 17 -12.62 -5.72 11.65
CA SER A 17 -13.80 -4.95 11.26
C SER A 17 -13.38 -3.84 10.33
N LEU A 18 -13.97 -3.78 9.13
CA LEU A 18 -13.71 -2.71 8.17
C LEU A 18 -14.09 -1.33 8.74
N VAL A 19 -15.11 -1.30 9.61
CA VAL A 19 -15.56 -0.10 10.33
C VAL A 19 -14.46 0.48 11.23
N ALA A 20 -13.57 -0.37 11.75
CA ALA A 20 -12.47 0.03 12.62
C ALA A 20 -11.17 0.37 11.86
N ALA A 21 -11.17 0.31 10.52
CA ALA A 21 -10.00 0.63 9.72
C ALA A 21 -9.60 2.10 9.90
N ARG A 22 -8.33 2.35 10.26
CA ARG A 22 -7.78 3.71 10.31
C ARG A 22 -7.30 4.15 8.93
N ARG A 23 -6.73 3.22 8.16
CA ARG A 23 -6.23 3.45 6.81
C ARG A 23 -6.48 2.22 5.94
N LEU A 24 -7.36 2.42 4.96
CA LEU A 24 -7.86 1.39 4.07
C LEU A 24 -7.29 1.57 2.66
N VAL A 25 -6.69 0.50 2.12
CA VAL A 25 -6.40 0.39 0.69
C VAL A 25 -7.47 -0.47 0.04
N VAL A 26 -8.07 0.00 -1.07
CA VAL A 26 -9.06 -0.77 -1.82
C VAL A 26 -8.55 -0.95 -3.23
N LYS A 27 -8.41 -2.21 -3.67
CA LYS A 27 -8.01 -2.53 -5.03
C LYS A 27 -9.23 -2.85 -5.87
N ILE A 28 -9.31 -2.23 -7.03
CA ILE A 28 -10.38 -2.40 -8.02
C ILE A 28 -9.80 -3.05 -9.27
N GLY A 29 -10.26 -4.26 -9.60
CA GLY A 29 -9.90 -4.93 -10.85
C GLY A 29 -10.61 -4.34 -12.08
N SER A 30 -9.99 -4.43 -13.25
CA SER A 30 -10.54 -3.86 -14.51
C SER A 30 -11.95 -4.36 -14.83
N ALA A 31 -12.26 -5.63 -14.51
CA ALA A 31 -13.56 -6.24 -14.80
C ALA A 31 -14.72 -5.65 -13.98
N LEU A 32 -14.42 -5.11 -12.79
CA LEU A 32 -15.40 -4.45 -11.92
C LEU A 32 -15.71 -3.03 -12.39
N LEU A 33 -14.75 -2.39 -13.07
CA LEU A 33 -14.87 -1.00 -13.46
C LEU A 33 -15.28 -0.82 -14.93
N VAL A 34 -14.88 -1.76 -15.80
CA VAL A 34 -15.13 -1.70 -17.23
C VAL A 34 -15.82 -2.98 -17.68
N ASP A 35 -16.94 -2.81 -18.38
CA ASP A 35 -17.66 -3.93 -18.98
C ASP A 35 -16.85 -4.52 -20.14
N ARG A 36 -16.59 -5.83 -20.10
CA ARG A 36 -15.72 -6.50 -21.07
C ARG A 36 -16.30 -6.56 -22.48
N ALA A 37 -17.63 -6.54 -22.62
CA ALA A 37 -18.28 -6.67 -23.92
C ALA A 37 -18.39 -5.32 -24.63
N THR A 38 -18.69 -4.27 -23.87
CA THR A 38 -18.95 -2.92 -24.40
C THR A 38 -17.74 -1.99 -24.30
N GLY A 39 -16.77 -2.29 -23.43
CA GLY A 39 -15.68 -1.39 -23.08
C GLY A 39 -16.14 -0.17 -22.27
N ALA A 40 -17.42 -0.13 -21.88
CA ALA A 40 -18.00 1.00 -21.17
C ALA A 40 -17.67 0.95 -19.67
N LEU A 41 -17.51 2.13 -19.08
CA LEU A 41 -17.40 2.27 -17.63
C LEU A 41 -18.69 1.80 -16.96
N ARG A 42 -18.58 0.95 -15.94
CA ARG A 42 -19.68 0.56 -15.06
C ARG A 42 -19.99 1.70 -14.08
N ARG A 43 -20.63 2.76 -14.60
CA ARG A 43 -20.84 4.02 -13.86
C ARG A 43 -21.61 3.81 -12.56
N ASP A 44 -22.69 3.03 -12.57
CA ASP A 44 -23.51 2.80 -11.37
C ASP A 44 -22.71 2.09 -10.27
N TRP A 45 -21.85 1.13 -10.66
CA TRP A 45 -20.95 0.46 -9.74
C TRP A 45 -19.92 1.42 -9.13
N LEU A 46 -19.31 2.28 -9.96
CA LEU A 46 -18.35 3.27 -9.47
C LEU A 46 -19.00 4.30 -8.53
N LEU A 47 -20.22 4.74 -8.84
CA LEU A 47 -20.99 5.63 -7.96
C LEU A 47 -21.33 4.96 -6.63
N ALA A 48 -21.66 3.67 -6.65
CA ALA A 48 -21.91 2.88 -5.45
C ALA A 48 -20.62 2.68 -4.61
N LEU A 49 -19.47 2.44 -5.25
CA LEU A 49 -18.18 2.44 -4.56
C LEU A 49 -17.86 3.81 -3.95
N ALA A 50 -18.18 4.91 -4.64
CA ALA A 50 -17.95 6.25 -4.09
C ALA A 50 -18.78 6.50 -2.82
N GLN A 51 -19.98 5.92 -2.71
CA GLN A 51 -20.77 5.94 -1.47
C GLN A 51 -20.05 5.23 -0.32
N ASP A 52 -19.47 4.06 -0.57
CA ASP A 52 -18.69 3.33 0.43
C ASP A 52 -17.47 4.14 0.89
N VAL A 53 -16.75 4.74 -0.06
CA VAL A 53 -15.58 5.57 0.24
C VAL A 53 -15.98 6.78 1.08
N ALA A 54 -17.08 7.45 0.74
CA ALA A 54 -17.64 8.54 1.52
C ALA A 54 -18.04 8.12 2.94
N LEU A 55 -18.66 6.94 3.08
CA LEU A 55 -19.02 6.38 4.38
C LEU A 55 -17.76 6.12 5.23
N ALA A 56 -16.73 5.48 4.68
CA ALA A 56 -15.46 5.26 5.37
C ALA A 56 -14.78 6.58 5.77
N LYS A 57 -14.71 7.55 4.84
CA LYS A 57 -14.15 8.89 5.11
C LYS A 57 -14.92 9.63 6.21
N SER A 58 -16.25 9.49 6.27
CA SER A 58 -17.08 10.12 7.31
C SER A 58 -16.77 9.60 8.72
N ARG A 59 -16.23 8.38 8.83
CA ARG A 59 -15.76 7.77 10.09
C ARG A 59 -14.33 8.17 10.46
N GLY A 60 -13.65 8.96 9.63
CA GLY A 60 -12.26 9.38 9.82
C GLY A 60 -11.22 8.39 9.27
N THR A 61 -11.64 7.38 8.50
CA THR A 61 -10.72 6.45 7.83
C THR A 61 -10.01 7.12 6.67
N ASP A 62 -8.68 7.00 6.58
CA ASP A 62 -7.94 7.33 5.37
C ASP A 62 -8.18 6.27 4.29
N VAL A 63 -8.51 6.67 3.06
CA VAL A 63 -8.79 5.72 1.96
C VAL A 63 -7.86 5.98 0.79
N VAL A 64 -7.26 4.91 0.27
CA VAL A 64 -6.48 4.89 -0.98
C VAL A 64 -7.11 3.89 -1.94
N LEU A 65 -7.40 4.31 -3.16
CA LEU A 65 -7.93 3.44 -4.21
C LEU A 65 -6.80 3.03 -5.15
N VAL A 66 -6.67 1.74 -5.42
CA VAL A 66 -5.73 1.19 -6.40
C VAL A 66 -6.54 0.62 -7.55
N SER A 67 -6.61 1.34 -8.65
CA SER A 67 -7.54 1.01 -9.73
C SER A 67 -6.82 0.50 -10.95
N SER A 68 -7.31 -0.60 -11.54
CA SER A 68 -7.01 -0.94 -12.92
C SER A 68 -8.02 -0.28 -13.88
N GLY A 69 -7.95 -0.60 -15.18
CA GLY A 69 -8.98 -0.23 -16.17
C GLY A 69 -8.55 0.85 -17.18
N SER A 70 -7.40 1.49 -17.00
CA SER A 70 -6.84 2.49 -17.93
C SER A 70 -6.81 1.95 -19.38
N ILE A 71 -6.19 0.80 -19.60
CA ILE A 71 -6.09 0.19 -20.93
C ILE A 71 -7.46 -0.07 -21.54
N ALA A 72 -8.40 -0.65 -20.76
CA ALA A 72 -9.73 -0.99 -21.25
C ALA A 72 -10.51 0.26 -21.69
N LEU A 73 -10.47 1.34 -20.90
CA LEU A 73 -11.10 2.61 -21.26
C LEU A 73 -10.44 3.25 -22.47
N GLY A 74 -9.11 3.18 -22.58
CA GLY A 74 -8.36 3.76 -23.69
C GLY A 74 -8.60 3.04 -25.01
N ARG A 75 -8.77 1.71 -24.99
CA ARG A 75 -9.08 0.92 -26.19
C ARG A 75 -10.34 1.41 -26.90
N GLY A 76 -11.42 1.60 -26.13
CA GLY A 76 -12.69 2.10 -26.66
C GLY A 76 -12.54 3.47 -27.31
N VAL A 77 -11.74 4.37 -26.71
CA VAL A 77 -11.48 5.70 -27.26
C VAL A 77 -10.64 5.66 -28.53
N LEU A 78 -9.64 4.78 -28.58
CA LEU A 78 -8.71 4.67 -29.70
C LEU A 78 -9.22 3.78 -30.85
N GLY A 79 -10.40 3.16 -30.70
CA GLY A 79 -10.92 2.20 -31.67
C GLY A 79 -10.06 0.94 -31.79
N LEU A 80 -9.27 0.63 -30.77
CA LEU A 80 -8.54 -0.63 -30.71
C LEU A 80 -9.55 -1.74 -30.39
N GLY A 81 -9.56 -2.83 -31.15
CA GLY A 81 -10.48 -3.97 -30.98
C GLY A 81 -10.32 -4.67 -29.62
N TYR A 82 -10.75 -5.93 -29.49
CA TYR A 82 -10.62 -6.70 -28.22
C TYR A 82 -9.51 -7.75 -28.20
N ASP A 83 -8.75 -7.87 -29.29
CA ASP A 83 -7.66 -8.85 -29.42
C ASP A 83 -6.46 -8.54 -28.51
N ALA A 84 -5.46 -9.43 -28.48
CA ALA A 84 -4.22 -9.12 -27.78
C ALA A 84 -3.56 -7.88 -28.39
N LEU A 85 -3.25 -6.87 -27.56
CA LEU A 85 -2.53 -5.68 -28.01
C LEU A 85 -1.04 -5.94 -28.01
N ALA A 86 -0.33 -5.35 -28.98
CA ALA A 86 1.10 -5.12 -28.85
C ALA A 86 1.38 -4.22 -27.64
N LEU A 87 2.59 -4.30 -27.08
CA LEU A 87 2.96 -3.54 -25.88
C LEU A 87 2.73 -2.04 -26.08
N GLU A 88 3.19 -1.50 -27.20
CA GLU A 88 3.11 -0.07 -27.52
C GLU A 88 1.65 0.39 -27.66
N GLN A 89 0.78 -0.47 -28.20
CA GLN A 89 -0.66 -0.19 -28.28
C GLN A 89 -1.31 -0.21 -26.89
N ALA A 90 -0.91 -1.15 -26.03
CA ALA A 90 -1.40 -1.21 -24.67
C ALA A 90 -0.94 0.00 -23.84
N GLN A 91 0.32 0.44 -23.99
CA GLN A 91 0.83 1.66 -23.36
C GLN A 91 0.12 2.92 -23.87
N ALA A 92 -0.12 3.02 -25.18
CA ALA A 92 -0.89 4.13 -25.75
C ALA A 92 -2.34 4.14 -25.25
N ALA A 93 -2.99 2.97 -25.18
CA ALA A 93 -4.32 2.82 -24.60
C ALA A 93 -4.33 3.19 -23.10
N ALA A 94 -3.35 2.74 -22.33
CA ALA A 94 -3.21 3.11 -20.93
C ALA A 94 -3.11 4.63 -20.75
N ALA A 95 -2.23 5.30 -21.52
CA ALA A 95 -2.06 6.75 -21.43
C ALA A 95 -3.36 7.52 -21.72
N VAL A 96 -4.11 7.13 -22.75
CA VAL A 96 -5.40 7.75 -23.09
C VAL A 96 -6.47 7.45 -22.03
N GLY A 97 -6.58 6.18 -21.63
CA GLY A 97 -7.61 5.74 -20.71
C GLY A 97 -7.34 6.15 -19.26
N GLN A 98 -6.10 6.44 -18.88
CA GLN A 98 -5.76 6.96 -17.56
C GLN A 98 -6.38 8.34 -17.31
N ILE A 99 -6.51 9.18 -18.34
CA ILE A 99 -7.23 10.46 -18.26
C ILE A 99 -8.72 10.20 -17.99
N ARG A 100 -9.32 9.23 -18.70
CA ARG A 100 -10.73 8.85 -18.51
C ARG A 100 -10.98 8.25 -17.13
N LEU A 101 -10.06 7.42 -16.65
CA LEU A 101 -10.11 6.79 -15.35
C LEU A 101 -10.08 7.84 -14.23
N ALA A 102 -9.13 8.77 -14.27
CA ALA A 102 -9.01 9.83 -13.27
C ALA A 102 -10.26 10.70 -13.22
N ARG A 103 -10.75 11.13 -14.39
CA ARG A 103 -11.99 11.91 -14.50
C ARG A 103 -13.20 11.16 -13.94
N ALA A 104 -13.32 9.86 -14.21
CA ALA A 104 -14.43 9.06 -13.72
C ALA A 104 -14.46 8.99 -12.17
N TYR A 105 -13.29 8.80 -11.54
CA TYR A 105 -13.19 8.82 -10.07
C TYR A 105 -13.47 10.21 -9.49
N GLU A 106 -12.93 11.26 -10.09
CA GLU A 106 -13.18 12.65 -9.69
C GLU A 106 -14.68 12.96 -9.72
N GLU A 107 -15.36 12.72 -10.85
CA GLU A 107 -16.80 12.94 -11.01
C GLU A 107 -17.65 12.08 -10.05
N ALA A 108 -17.18 10.89 -9.68
CA ALA A 108 -17.90 10.01 -8.76
C ALA A 108 -17.76 10.43 -7.29
N LEU A 109 -16.61 10.99 -6.91
CA LEU A 109 -16.29 11.38 -5.53
C LEU A 109 -16.59 12.86 -5.21
N GLU A 110 -16.62 13.73 -6.22
CA GLU A 110 -16.93 15.16 -6.11
C GLU A 110 -18.25 15.45 -5.37
N PRO A 111 -19.37 14.72 -5.62
CA PRO A 111 -20.64 14.96 -4.91
C PRO A 111 -20.56 14.78 -3.38
N TYR A 112 -19.55 14.05 -2.89
CA TYR A 112 -19.30 13.83 -1.46
C TYR A 112 -18.29 14.83 -0.88
N GLY A 113 -17.85 15.83 -1.66
CA GLY A 113 -16.82 16.80 -1.27
C GLY A 113 -15.43 16.18 -1.11
N LEU A 114 -15.21 15.00 -1.70
CA LEU A 114 -13.95 14.28 -1.60
C LEU A 114 -13.02 14.68 -2.75
N ILE A 115 -11.90 15.28 -2.40
CA ILE A 115 -10.84 15.61 -3.36
C ILE A 115 -10.08 14.33 -3.71
N THR A 116 -9.82 14.12 -5.00
CA THR A 116 -9.00 13.01 -5.52
C THR A 116 -7.64 13.48 -5.99
N ALA A 117 -6.63 12.61 -5.91
CA ALA A 117 -5.31 12.86 -6.49
C ALA A 117 -4.82 11.65 -7.27
N GLN A 118 -4.37 11.85 -8.51
CA GLN A 118 -3.78 10.79 -9.31
C GLN A 118 -2.34 10.51 -8.88
N ILE A 119 -2.02 9.22 -8.73
CA ILE A 119 -0.66 8.74 -8.46
C ILE A 119 -0.33 7.64 -9.45
N LEU A 120 0.77 7.82 -10.19
CA LEU A 120 1.30 6.83 -11.12
C LEU A 120 2.67 6.37 -10.61
N VAL A 121 2.83 5.06 -10.45
CA VAL A 121 4.07 4.44 -9.94
C VAL A 121 4.32 3.13 -10.67
N THR A 122 5.55 2.65 -10.70
CA THR A 122 5.87 1.27 -11.10
C THR A 122 6.20 0.43 -9.88
N LEU A 123 6.15 -0.91 -10.02
CA LEU A 123 6.67 -1.79 -8.97
C LEU A 123 8.16 -1.52 -8.68
N GLU A 124 8.95 -1.15 -9.68
CA GLU A 124 10.38 -0.83 -9.51
C GLU A 124 10.64 0.40 -8.64
N ASP A 125 9.72 1.37 -8.62
CA ASP A 125 9.83 2.56 -7.76
C ASP A 125 9.87 2.19 -6.27
N THR A 126 9.43 0.99 -5.91
CA THR A 126 9.46 0.49 -4.54
C THR A 126 10.77 -0.21 -4.19
N MET A 127 11.54 -0.63 -5.21
CA MET A 127 12.89 -1.17 -5.08
C MET A 127 13.94 -0.05 -4.99
N ASP A 128 13.71 1.08 -5.66
CA ASP A 128 14.54 2.28 -5.49
C ASP A 128 14.18 3.02 -4.20
N ARG A 129 15.16 3.12 -3.29
CA ARG A 129 14.97 3.69 -1.97
C ARG A 129 14.50 5.14 -2.00
N ARG A 130 15.07 5.95 -2.89
CA ARG A 130 14.77 7.39 -2.98
C ARG A 130 13.38 7.59 -3.54
N ARG A 131 13.00 6.84 -4.58
CA ARG A 131 11.67 6.88 -5.17
C ARG A 131 10.60 6.43 -4.18
N TYR A 132 10.83 5.31 -3.48
CA TYR A 132 9.94 4.84 -2.41
C TYR A 132 9.64 5.92 -1.36
N LEU A 133 10.67 6.62 -0.87
CA LEU A 133 10.50 7.66 0.16
C LEU A 133 9.75 8.89 -0.37
N ASN A 134 9.95 9.25 -1.64
CA ASN A 134 9.22 10.34 -2.26
C ASN A 134 7.74 9.98 -2.45
N THR A 135 7.45 8.78 -2.96
CA THR A 135 6.09 8.26 -3.09
C THR A 135 5.38 8.24 -1.74
N ARG A 136 6.03 7.70 -0.71
CA ARG A 136 5.50 7.68 0.66
C ARG A 136 5.18 9.08 1.17
N ALA A 137 6.14 10.00 1.11
CA ALA A 137 5.94 11.37 1.61
C ALA A 137 4.80 12.09 0.90
N THR A 138 4.64 11.86 -0.40
CA THR A 138 3.55 12.43 -1.20
C THR A 138 2.19 11.86 -0.75
N LEU A 139 2.09 10.53 -0.65
CA LEU A 139 0.86 9.87 -0.17
C LEU A 139 0.51 10.28 1.26
N GLU A 140 1.48 10.33 2.17
CA GLU A 140 1.27 10.78 3.55
C GLU A 140 0.72 12.22 3.60
N GLN A 141 1.26 13.12 2.78
CA GLN A 141 0.78 14.50 2.72
C GLN A 141 -0.62 14.60 2.14
N LEU A 142 -0.95 13.83 1.09
CA LEU A 142 -2.29 13.80 0.51
C LEU A 142 -3.32 13.30 1.53
N LEU A 143 -3.01 12.22 2.24
CA LEU A 143 -3.88 11.69 3.29
C LEU A 143 -4.06 12.68 4.44
N ALA A 144 -2.99 13.37 4.87
CA ALA A 144 -3.07 14.43 5.88
C ALA A 144 -3.94 15.62 5.46
N LEU A 145 -4.05 15.89 4.15
CA LEU A 145 -4.94 16.89 3.57
C LEU A 145 -6.37 16.37 3.34
N GLY A 146 -6.66 15.11 3.73
CA GLY A 146 -7.97 14.48 3.57
C GLY A 146 -8.28 14.00 2.16
N VAL A 147 -7.33 14.07 1.22
CA VAL A 147 -7.48 13.63 -0.17
C VAL A 147 -7.61 12.10 -0.26
N VAL A 148 -8.34 11.61 -1.25
CA VAL A 148 -8.40 10.18 -1.64
C VAL A 148 -7.45 9.94 -2.81
N PRO A 149 -6.27 9.34 -2.61
CA PRO A 149 -5.36 9.04 -3.71
C PRO A 149 -5.92 7.91 -4.58
N ILE A 150 -5.85 8.10 -5.90
CA ILE A 150 -6.17 7.12 -6.93
C ILE A 150 -4.85 6.66 -7.55
N VAL A 151 -4.37 5.51 -7.11
CA VAL A 151 -3.10 4.92 -7.55
C VAL A 151 -3.35 3.97 -8.72
N ASN A 152 -2.52 4.07 -9.74
CA ASN A 152 -2.43 3.07 -10.81
C ASN A 152 -0.96 2.89 -11.23
N GLU A 153 -0.70 1.83 -11.97
CA GLU A 153 0.61 1.60 -12.57
C GLU A 153 0.92 2.65 -13.65
N ASN A 154 2.18 3.08 -13.72
CA ASN A 154 2.66 3.94 -14.80
C ASN A 154 3.02 3.11 -16.04
N ASP A 155 1.98 2.65 -16.75
CA ASP A 155 2.10 1.75 -17.90
C ASP A 155 3.06 2.27 -18.99
N THR A 156 3.23 3.59 -19.15
CA THR A 156 4.12 4.19 -20.17
C THR A 156 5.59 3.87 -19.97
N VAL A 157 6.02 3.67 -18.71
CA VAL A 157 7.43 3.41 -18.36
C VAL A 157 7.64 2.03 -17.75
N ALA A 158 6.56 1.27 -17.51
CA ALA A 158 6.65 -0.13 -17.13
C ALA A 158 7.16 -0.94 -18.32
N THR A 159 8.32 -1.58 -18.15
CA THR A 159 8.98 -2.39 -19.18
C THR A 159 8.71 -3.88 -19.05
N ASP A 160 8.27 -4.33 -17.88
CA ASP A 160 7.72 -5.67 -17.72
C ASP A 160 6.43 -5.76 -18.55
N GLU A 161 6.32 -6.82 -19.35
CA GLU A 161 5.12 -7.10 -20.16
C GLU A 161 3.89 -6.83 -19.31
N ILE A 162 2.99 -5.91 -19.69
CA ILE A 162 1.84 -5.51 -18.87
C ILE A 162 1.08 -6.77 -18.39
N ARG A 163 1.34 -7.24 -17.15
CA ARG A 163 0.82 -8.52 -16.67
C ARG A 163 -0.44 -8.24 -15.87
N PHE A 164 -1.50 -8.97 -16.20
CA PHE A 164 -2.68 -8.96 -15.34
C PHE A 164 -2.30 -9.50 -13.95
N GLY A 165 -2.68 -8.78 -12.90
CA GLY A 165 -2.37 -9.12 -11.50
C GLY A 165 -1.34 -8.21 -10.83
N ASP A 166 -0.72 -7.29 -11.57
CA ASP A 166 0.25 -6.35 -10.99
C ASP A 166 -0.42 -5.38 -10.01
N ASN A 167 -1.67 -4.99 -10.25
CA ASN A 167 -2.39 -4.14 -9.29
C ASN A 167 -2.70 -4.84 -7.95
N ASP A 168 -2.73 -6.17 -7.87
CA ASP A 168 -2.83 -6.87 -6.58
C ASP A 168 -1.55 -6.63 -5.74
N ARG A 169 -0.39 -6.78 -6.39
CA ARG A 169 0.92 -6.53 -5.78
C ARG A 169 1.12 -5.05 -5.47
N LEU A 170 0.73 -4.17 -6.39
CA LEU A 170 0.75 -2.72 -6.20
C LEU A 170 -0.11 -2.34 -5.00
N ALA A 171 -1.32 -2.89 -4.85
CA ALA A 171 -2.17 -2.60 -3.71
C ALA A 171 -1.54 -3.00 -2.38
N ALA A 172 -0.98 -4.20 -2.29
CA ALA A 172 -0.23 -4.62 -1.10
C ALA A 172 0.97 -3.71 -0.83
N GLN A 173 1.72 -3.35 -1.87
CA GLN A 173 2.88 -2.48 -1.72
C GLN A 173 2.50 -1.06 -1.30
N ILE A 174 1.39 -0.51 -1.82
CA ILE A 174 0.83 0.76 -1.39
C ILE A 174 0.38 0.67 0.06
N ALA A 175 -0.31 -0.41 0.46
CA ALA A 175 -0.69 -0.66 1.85
C ALA A 175 0.52 -0.60 2.80
N VAL A 176 1.61 -1.29 2.46
CA VAL A 176 2.88 -1.22 3.23
C VAL A 176 3.47 0.19 3.21
N THR A 177 3.47 0.85 2.06
CA THR A 177 4.06 2.19 1.86
C THR A 177 3.38 3.24 2.75
N VAL A 178 2.05 3.24 2.76
CA VAL A 178 1.25 4.17 3.56
C VAL A 178 1.01 3.66 4.98
N GLY A 179 1.44 2.45 5.35
CA GLY A 179 1.14 1.88 6.67
C GLY A 179 -0.36 1.70 6.91
N ALA A 180 -1.07 1.18 5.90
CA ALA A 180 -2.47 0.80 6.02
C ALA A 180 -2.63 -0.34 7.02
N ASP A 181 -3.71 -0.32 7.80
CA ASP A 181 -4.06 -1.44 8.68
C ASP A 181 -4.97 -2.47 7.99
N GLN A 182 -5.64 -2.07 6.90
CA GLN A 182 -6.47 -2.98 6.10
C GLN A 182 -6.32 -2.74 4.59
N CYS A 183 -6.37 -3.84 3.81
CA CYS A 183 -6.35 -3.84 2.35
C CYS A 183 -7.45 -4.77 1.83
N VAL A 184 -8.32 -4.28 0.96
CA VAL A 184 -9.42 -5.06 0.37
C VAL A 184 -9.17 -5.23 -1.11
N LEU A 185 -9.01 -6.47 -1.57
CA LEU A 185 -8.96 -6.82 -2.98
C LEU A 185 -10.36 -7.20 -3.46
N LEU A 186 -11.02 -6.25 -4.15
CA LEU A 186 -12.28 -6.52 -4.83
C LEU A 186 -11.97 -7.33 -6.10
N SER A 187 -12.49 -8.56 -6.16
CA SER A 187 -12.19 -9.54 -7.21
C SER A 187 -13.46 -10.11 -7.84
N ASP A 188 -13.28 -10.96 -8.85
CA ASP A 188 -14.28 -11.86 -9.43
C ASP A 188 -14.41 -13.21 -8.69
N VAL A 189 -13.80 -13.30 -7.51
CA VAL A 189 -13.85 -14.45 -6.60
C VAL A 189 -14.08 -13.93 -5.19
N ASP A 190 -14.77 -14.70 -4.37
CA ASP A 190 -15.17 -14.33 -3.01
C ASP A 190 -14.20 -14.84 -1.93
N GLY A 191 -13.04 -15.39 -2.32
CA GLY A 191 -12.00 -15.81 -1.38
C GLY A 191 -11.03 -16.85 -1.96
N LEU A 192 -10.15 -17.34 -1.09
CA LEU A 192 -9.31 -18.52 -1.33
C LEU A 192 -10.07 -19.77 -0.90
N TYR A 193 -9.99 -20.82 -1.71
CA TYR A 193 -10.60 -22.12 -1.45
C TYR A 193 -9.53 -23.19 -1.27
N THR A 194 -9.89 -24.30 -0.63
CA THR A 194 -9.01 -25.47 -0.49
C THR A 194 -8.65 -26.15 -1.81
N ALA A 195 -9.50 -25.98 -2.83
CA ALA A 195 -9.32 -26.43 -4.21
C ALA A 195 -10.16 -25.54 -5.14
N ASP A 196 -10.07 -25.69 -6.47
CA ASP A 196 -10.93 -24.93 -7.39
C ASP A 196 -12.39 -25.43 -7.28
N PRO A 197 -13.33 -24.60 -6.77
CA PRO A 197 -14.73 -25.00 -6.53
C PRO A 197 -15.50 -25.30 -7.82
N ARG A 198 -14.97 -24.93 -8.99
CA ARG A 198 -15.56 -25.29 -10.29
C ARG A 198 -15.28 -26.74 -10.67
N SER A 199 -14.23 -27.33 -10.09
CA SER A 199 -13.75 -28.68 -10.39
C SER A 199 -13.92 -29.66 -9.23
N ASP A 200 -13.92 -29.15 -7.99
CA ASP A 200 -14.05 -29.94 -6.77
C ASP A 200 -15.26 -29.47 -5.95
N PRO A 201 -16.37 -30.23 -5.92
CA PRO A 201 -17.54 -29.93 -5.10
C PRO A 201 -17.27 -29.93 -3.59
N GLY A 202 -16.18 -30.53 -3.13
CA GLY A 202 -15.75 -30.53 -1.73
C GLY A 202 -14.90 -29.31 -1.34
N ALA A 203 -14.58 -28.43 -2.30
CA ALA A 203 -13.84 -27.22 -2.04
C ALA A 203 -14.64 -26.29 -1.10
N HIS A 204 -13.99 -25.85 -0.02
CA HIS A 204 -14.56 -24.87 0.90
C HIS A 204 -13.66 -23.64 0.95
N ARG A 205 -14.29 -22.48 1.14
CA ARG A 205 -13.60 -21.20 1.30
C ARG A 205 -12.96 -21.11 2.67
N PHE A 206 -11.78 -20.53 2.74
CA PHE A 206 -11.22 -20.07 4.02
C PHE A 206 -11.88 -18.76 4.42
N ASP A 207 -12.46 -18.66 5.61
CA ASP A 207 -12.94 -17.37 6.13
C ASP A 207 -11.77 -16.53 6.66
N THR A 208 -10.80 -17.18 7.32
CA THR A 208 -9.61 -16.53 7.88
C THR A 208 -8.37 -17.40 7.72
N ILE A 209 -7.22 -16.77 7.46
CA ILE A 209 -5.90 -17.36 7.35
C ILE A 209 -4.95 -16.57 8.25
N ASP A 210 -4.56 -17.18 9.37
CA ASP A 210 -3.66 -16.55 10.35
C ASP A 210 -2.21 -16.46 9.84
N HIS A 211 -1.76 -17.47 9.11
CA HIS A 211 -0.41 -17.55 8.56
C HIS A 211 -0.45 -18.12 7.14
N ILE A 212 0.27 -17.49 6.23
CA ILE A 212 0.44 -17.99 4.87
C ILE A 212 1.57 -19.02 4.88
N THR A 213 1.21 -20.29 4.95
CA THR A 213 2.15 -21.42 4.92
C THR A 213 2.44 -21.85 3.47
N PRO A 214 3.50 -22.64 3.22
CA PRO A 214 3.77 -23.19 1.89
C PRO A 214 2.58 -23.96 1.30
N GLU A 215 1.75 -24.60 2.13
CA GLU A 215 0.53 -25.28 1.70
C GLU A 215 -0.52 -24.31 1.17
N ILE A 216 -0.74 -23.18 1.87
CA ILE A 216 -1.64 -22.11 1.40
C ILE A 216 -1.17 -21.53 0.06
N GLU A 217 0.15 -21.38 -0.11
CA GLU A 217 0.71 -20.92 -1.37
C GLU A 217 0.53 -21.93 -2.50
N ALA A 218 0.71 -23.22 -2.20
CA ALA A 218 0.48 -24.29 -3.16
C ALA A 218 -1.00 -24.38 -3.59
N MET A 219 -1.95 -24.14 -2.67
CA MET A 219 -3.40 -24.09 -2.98
C MET A 219 -3.76 -22.96 -3.94
N ALA A 220 -2.98 -21.88 -4.00
CA ALA A 220 -3.17 -20.80 -4.95
C ALA A 220 -2.84 -21.19 -6.42
N GLY A 221 -2.29 -22.40 -6.61
CA GLY A 221 -1.99 -23.03 -7.89
C GLY A 221 -0.69 -22.56 -8.55
N ASP A 222 -0.21 -23.36 -9.51
CA ASP A 222 0.76 -22.90 -10.50
C ASP A 222 0.04 -22.26 -11.69
N ALA A 223 0.72 -21.30 -12.34
CA ALA A 223 0.20 -20.54 -13.48
C ALA A 223 0.00 -21.47 -14.70
N GLY A 224 -1.08 -22.26 -14.69
CA GLY A 224 -1.21 -23.44 -15.53
C GLY A 224 -2.64 -23.73 -15.97
N SER A 225 -3.42 -22.70 -16.29
CA SER A 225 -4.50 -22.82 -17.29
C SER A 225 -4.47 -21.54 -18.12
N GLY A 226 -4.31 -21.68 -19.44
CA GLY A 226 -3.91 -20.62 -20.39
C GLY A 226 -4.85 -19.41 -20.51
N LEU A 227 -5.81 -19.23 -19.61
CA LEU A 227 -6.72 -18.09 -19.56
C LEU A 227 -6.65 -17.24 -18.27
N SER A 228 -6.01 -17.69 -17.19
CA SER A 228 -6.01 -16.94 -15.92
C SER A 228 -4.77 -16.07 -15.75
N LYS A 229 -4.67 -15.02 -16.57
CA LYS A 229 -3.73 -13.91 -16.35
C LYS A 229 -4.23 -13.10 -15.14
N GLY A 230 -3.55 -13.15 -13.98
CA GLY A 230 -3.92 -12.45 -12.73
C GLY A 230 -4.72 -13.26 -11.69
N GLY A 231 -4.37 -14.55 -11.53
CA GLY A 231 -5.13 -15.53 -10.73
C GLY A 231 -5.02 -15.40 -9.21
N MET A 232 -5.23 -16.52 -8.51
CA MET A 232 -5.19 -16.58 -7.04
C MET A 232 -3.77 -16.43 -6.48
N LYS A 233 -2.75 -16.94 -7.18
CA LYS A 233 -1.33 -16.82 -6.80
C LYS A 233 -0.89 -15.38 -6.56
N THR A 234 -1.27 -14.43 -7.44
CA THR A 234 -0.90 -13.01 -7.27
C THR A 234 -1.55 -12.40 -6.03
N LYS A 235 -2.79 -12.81 -5.71
CA LYS A 235 -3.51 -12.36 -4.52
C LYS A 235 -2.90 -12.91 -3.24
N VAL A 236 -2.50 -14.19 -3.21
CA VAL A 236 -1.78 -14.75 -2.06
C VAL A 236 -0.41 -14.11 -1.87
N MET A 237 0.31 -13.80 -2.95
CA MET A 237 1.57 -13.03 -2.85
C MET A 237 1.34 -11.60 -2.32
N ALA A 238 0.27 -10.93 -2.76
CA ALA A 238 -0.16 -9.65 -2.23
C ALA A 238 -0.48 -9.76 -0.73
N ALA A 239 -1.21 -10.82 -0.33
CA ALA A 239 -1.53 -11.11 1.07
C ALA A 239 -0.27 -11.26 1.92
N ARG A 240 0.73 -12.01 1.44
CA ARG A 240 2.02 -12.18 2.12
C ARG A 240 2.71 -10.84 2.34
N THR A 241 2.72 -9.98 1.33
CA THR A 241 3.33 -8.65 1.40
C THR A 241 2.59 -7.75 2.39
N ALA A 242 1.26 -7.70 2.31
CA ALA A 242 0.41 -6.89 3.19
C ALA A 242 0.53 -7.33 4.67
N THR A 243 0.36 -8.62 4.93
CA THR A 243 0.40 -9.18 6.30
C THR A 243 1.77 -9.07 6.96
N ALA A 244 2.86 -9.17 6.19
CA ALA A 244 4.21 -8.88 6.67
C ALA A 244 4.42 -7.41 7.04
N GLY A 245 3.71 -6.50 6.37
CA GLY A 245 3.67 -5.06 6.69
C GLY A 245 2.67 -4.69 7.78
N GLY A 246 2.07 -5.66 8.47
CA GLY A 246 1.10 -5.44 9.54
C GLY A 246 -0.31 -5.04 9.04
N CYS A 247 -0.61 -5.28 7.76
CA CYS A 247 -1.89 -4.97 7.16
C CYS A 247 -2.73 -6.25 7.01
N ALA A 248 -3.95 -6.26 7.57
CA ALA A 248 -4.91 -7.31 7.25
C ALA A 248 -5.33 -7.20 5.78
N MET A 249 -5.52 -8.32 5.09
CA MET A 249 -5.96 -8.28 3.68
C MET A 249 -7.19 -9.15 3.46
N ALA A 250 -8.22 -8.63 2.79
CA ALA A 250 -9.37 -9.39 2.33
C ALA A 250 -9.30 -9.67 0.83
N ILE A 251 -9.72 -10.86 0.43
CA ILE A 251 -10.19 -11.14 -0.94
C ILE A 251 -11.69 -11.35 -0.86
N THR A 252 -12.46 -10.61 -1.64
CA THR A 252 -13.93 -10.70 -1.65
C THR A 252 -14.47 -10.39 -3.05
N ASP A 253 -15.72 -10.78 -3.30
CA ASP A 253 -16.41 -10.45 -4.55
C ASP A 253 -16.65 -8.95 -4.62
N GLY A 254 -16.32 -8.37 -5.78
CA GLY A 254 -16.41 -6.95 -6.01
C GLY A 254 -17.61 -6.52 -6.84
N PHE A 255 -18.45 -7.43 -7.36
CA PHE A 255 -19.49 -7.07 -8.32
C PHE A 255 -20.75 -6.48 -7.68
N ALA A 256 -20.96 -6.71 -6.38
CA ALA A 256 -22.03 -6.06 -5.63
C ALA A 256 -21.92 -4.52 -5.71
N LEU A 257 -23.07 -3.85 -5.77
CA LEU A 257 -23.12 -2.41 -5.51
C LEU A 257 -22.81 -2.17 -4.03
N CYS A 258 -22.05 -1.11 -3.75
CA CYS A 258 -21.52 -0.82 -2.41
C CYS A 258 -20.74 -2.03 -1.83
N PRO A 259 -19.70 -2.52 -2.53
CA PRO A 259 -19.01 -3.76 -2.17
C PRO A 259 -18.34 -3.72 -0.79
N LEU A 260 -17.91 -2.55 -0.30
CA LEU A 260 -17.34 -2.44 1.05
C LEU A 260 -18.43 -2.52 2.11
N THR A 261 -19.59 -1.90 1.87
CA THR A 261 -20.76 -2.08 2.73
C THR A 261 -21.25 -3.53 2.71
N ALA A 262 -21.22 -4.20 1.56
CA ALA A 262 -21.53 -5.63 1.48
C ALA A 262 -20.58 -6.47 2.33
N LEU A 263 -19.27 -6.19 2.27
CA LEU A 263 -18.26 -6.84 3.11
C LEU A 263 -18.50 -6.57 4.61
N GLU A 264 -18.82 -5.32 4.99
CA GLU A 264 -19.21 -4.96 6.36
C GLU A 264 -20.43 -5.76 6.86
N ASN A 265 -21.35 -6.07 5.96
CA ASN A 265 -22.58 -6.82 6.25
C ASN A 265 -22.42 -8.34 6.12
N GLY A 266 -21.18 -8.85 6.02
CA GLY A 266 -20.89 -10.28 6.03
C GLY A 266 -20.90 -10.95 4.67
N ALA A 267 -20.64 -10.20 3.58
CA ALA A 267 -20.32 -10.83 2.30
C ALA A 267 -19.13 -11.78 2.44
N ASN A 268 -19.15 -12.83 1.62
CA ASN A 268 -18.11 -13.83 1.59
C ASN A 268 -16.73 -13.22 1.34
N ALA A 269 -15.77 -13.57 2.18
CA ALA A 269 -14.39 -13.14 2.05
C ALA A 269 -13.43 -14.17 2.65
N THR A 270 -12.17 -14.09 2.22
CA THR A 270 -11.04 -14.66 2.95
C THR A 270 -10.19 -13.53 3.52
N TRP A 271 -10.06 -13.50 4.84
CA TRP A 271 -9.19 -12.57 5.55
C TRP A 271 -7.83 -13.19 5.86
N PHE A 272 -6.76 -12.54 5.43
CA PHE A 272 -5.38 -12.85 5.79
C PHE A 272 -4.97 -11.93 6.94
N MET A 273 -4.65 -12.54 8.09
CA MET A 273 -4.40 -11.79 9.32
C MET A 273 -2.96 -11.27 9.36
N PRO A 274 -2.75 -10.04 9.83
CA PRO A 274 -1.42 -9.49 9.97
C PRO A 274 -0.69 -10.15 11.14
N GLN A 275 0.64 -10.23 11.05
CA GLN A 275 1.46 -10.79 12.13
C GLN A 275 1.69 -9.79 13.27
N ASP A 276 1.60 -8.49 12.97
CA ASP A 276 1.77 -7.36 13.89
C ASP A 276 0.96 -6.15 13.39
N ASP A 277 1.04 -5.01 14.08
CA ASP A 277 0.52 -3.74 13.54
C ASP A 277 1.50 -3.07 12.54
N PRO A 278 1.02 -2.14 11.68
CA PRO A 278 1.86 -1.52 10.65
C PRO A 278 3.05 -0.72 11.18
N GLN A 279 2.93 -0.12 12.38
CA GLN A 279 4.02 0.65 12.98
C GLN A 279 5.11 -0.29 13.50
N ALA A 280 4.73 -1.38 14.18
CA ALA A 280 5.66 -2.40 14.64
C ALA A 280 6.40 -3.06 13.48
N ALA A 281 5.68 -3.44 12.41
CA ALA A 281 6.27 -4.01 11.20
C ALA A 281 7.30 -3.06 10.57
N ARG A 282 6.97 -1.76 10.47
CA ARG A 282 7.90 -0.75 9.95
C ARG A 282 9.15 -0.60 10.80
N LYS A 283 9.01 -0.53 12.11
CA LYS A 283 10.16 -0.43 13.02
C LYS A 283 11.08 -1.64 12.91
N ARG A 284 10.51 -2.85 12.84
CA ARG A 284 11.29 -4.07 12.63
C ARG A 284 12.05 -4.05 11.32
N TRP A 285 11.39 -3.60 10.24
CA TRP A 285 12.03 -3.49 8.93
C TRP A 285 13.20 -2.51 8.93
N ILE A 286 13.05 -1.35 9.59
CA ILE A 286 14.14 -0.38 9.74
C ILE A 286 15.28 -0.97 10.57
N GLY A 287 14.98 -1.58 11.72
CA GLY A 287 15.98 -2.13 12.64
C GLY A 287 16.75 -3.34 12.10
N ALA A 288 16.22 -4.03 11.09
CA ALA A 288 16.90 -5.13 10.41
C ALA A 288 17.90 -4.66 9.33
N MET A 289 17.93 -3.36 9.01
CA MET A 289 18.78 -2.84 7.93
C MET A 289 20.24 -2.74 8.35
N LYS A 290 21.13 -3.00 7.40
CA LYS A 290 22.56 -2.75 7.59
C LYS A 290 22.83 -1.24 7.53
N SER A 291 23.19 -0.67 8.67
CA SER A 291 23.55 0.73 8.80
C SER A 291 24.71 1.14 7.87
N ARG A 292 24.60 2.34 7.29
CA ARG A 292 25.61 2.97 6.40
C ARG A 292 26.42 4.06 7.11
N GLY A 293 26.05 4.44 8.33
CA GLY A 293 26.73 5.45 9.12
C GLY A 293 26.16 5.61 10.52
N VAL A 294 26.74 6.50 11.31
CA VAL A 294 26.31 6.75 12.68
C VAL A 294 26.07 8.24 12.89
N ILE A 295 24.90 8.57 13.46
CA ILE A 295 24.54 9.91 13.92
C ILE A 295 24.52 9.87 15.44
N THR A 296 25.48 10.56 16.06
CA THR A 296 25.52 10.76 17.51
C THR A 296 24.67 11.97 17.86
N VAL A 297 23.76 11.79 18.80
CA VAL A 297 22.86 12.84 19.27
C VAL A 297 23.28 13.34 20.64
N ASP A 298 22.88 14.56 21.00
CA ASP A 298 23.07 15.08 22.35
C ASP A 298 22.10 14.43 23.36
N SER A 299 22.27 14.75 24.65
CA SER A 299 21.44 14.21 25.73
C SER A 299 19.96 14.61 25.62
N GLY A 300 19.66 15.84 25.18
CA GLY A 300 18.30 16.33 25.04
C GLY A 300 17.58 15.67 23.87
N ALA A 301 18.27 15.48 22.75
CA ALA A 301 17.81 14.72 21.61
C ALA A 301 17.60 13.25 21.98
N ALA A 302 18.51 12.62 22.73
CA ALA A 302 18.32 11.24 23.20
C ALA A 302 17.04 11.09 24.05
N GLN A 303 16.75 12.05 24.93
CA GLN A 303 15.50 12.07 25.70
C GLN A 303 14.28 12.30 24.80
N ALA A 304 14.35 13.23 23.85
CA ALA A 304 13.27 13.49 22.91
C ALA A 304 12.94 12.24 22.06
N LEU A 305 13.96 11.53 21.59
CA LEU A 305 13.82 10.27 20.86
C LEU A 305 13.13 9.20 21.71
N ALA A 306 13.52 9.05 22.99
CA ALA A 306 12.87 8.12 23.91
C ALA A 306 11.37 8.40 24.12
N THR A 307 10.92 9.65 23.90
CA THR A 307 9.49 10.04 23.94
C THR A 307 8.78 9.96 22.57
N GLY A 308 9.44 9.41 21.54
CA GLY A 308 8.85 9.22 20.21
C GLY A 308 8.83 10.49 19.34
N LYS A 309 9.69 11.48 19.60
CA LYS A 309 9.84 12.67 18.76
C LYS A 309 10.81 12.41 17.61
N SER A 310 10.69 13.20 16.54
CA SER A 310 11.61 13.21 15.40
C SER A 310 12.98 13.76 15.80
N LEU A 311 14.05 13.32 15.13
CA LEU A 311 15.38 13.91 15.27
C LEU A 311 15.47 15.19 14.44
N LEU A 312 15.77 16.31 15.09
CA LEU A 312 16.06 17.59 14.44
C LEU A 312 17.59 17.78 14.29
N PRO A 313 18.06 18.56 13.30
CA PRO A 313 19.49 18.84 13.13
C PRO A 313 20.16 19.45 14.37
N ALA A 314 19.43 20.28 15.10
CA ALA A 314 19.90 20.92 16.34
C ALA A 314 20.36 19.91 17.41
N GLY A 315 19.82 18.69 17.40
CA GLY A 315 20.13 17.64 18.37
C GLY A 315 21.28 16.71 17.96
N VAL A 316 21.94 16.98 16.83
CA VAL A 316 23.03 16.16 16.30
C VAL A 316 24.38 16.68 16.83
N ALA A 317 25.15 15.79 17.44
CA ALA A 317 26.48 16.09 17.98
C ALA A 317 27.63 15.61 17.08
N ALA A 318 27.45 14.52 16.33
CA ALA A 318 28.44 14.05 15.35
C ALA A 318 27.80 13.20 14.24
N VAL A 319 28.42 13.22 13.06
CA VAL A 319 28.01 12.42 11.89
C VAL A 319 29.22 11.67 11.32
N SER A 320 29.12 10.34 11.23
CA SER A 320 30.19 9.47 10.70
C SER A 320 29.66 8.47 9.66
N GLY A 321 30.55 8.03 8.76
CA GLY A 321 30.21 7.17 7.63
C GLY A 321 29.88 7.96 6.35
N SER A 322 29.39 7.24 5.34
CA SER A 322 28.96 7.79 4.06
C SER A 322 27.61 7.19 3.70
N PHE A 323 26.62 8.07 3.53
CA PHE A 323 25.24 7.68 3.30
C PHE A 323 24.52 8.75 2.48
N GLY A 324 23.57 8.30 1.67
CA GLY A 324 22.64 9.12 0.93
C GLY A 324 21.33 9.35 1.69
N ARG A 325 20.43 10.12 1.06
CA ARG A 325 19.07 10.29 1.57
C ARG A 325 18.33 8.96 1.53
N GLY A 326 17.71 8.59 2.64
CA GLY A 326 16.94 7.36 2.82
C GLY A 326 17.74 6.16 3.32
N ASP A 327 19.06 6.29 3.43
CA ASP A 327 19.89 5.23 3.95
C ASP A 327 19.67 5.02 5.47
N PRO A 328 19.77 3.77 5.94
CA PRO A 328 19.74 3.46 7.36
C PRO A 328 21.00 3.96 8.06
N VAL A 329 20.83 4.68 9.15
CA VAL A 329 21.91 5.16 10.02
C VAL A 329 21.64 4.74 11.45
N THR A 330 22.70 4.42 12.18
CA THR A 330 22.64 4.11 13.61
C THR A 330 22.52 5.40 14.39
N LEU A 331 21.60 5.44 15.35
CA LEU A 331 21.47 6.51 16.32
C LEU A 331 22.25 6.14 17.58
N SER A 332 23.16 7.00 18.03
CA SER A 332 23.92 6.78 19.27
C SER A 332 23.80 7.95 20.23
N ALA A 333 23.70 7.65 21.53
CA ALA A 333 23.76 8.64 22.59
C ALA A 333 25.21 9.05 22.88
N PRO A 334 25.42 10.13 23.67
CA PRO A 334 26.75 10.44 24.20
C PRO A 334 27.32 9.23 24.94
N GLY A 335 28.61 8.96 24.74
CA GLY A 335 29.28 7.76 25.29
C GLY A 335 29.12 6.48 24.47
N GLY A 336 28.52 6.55 23.27
CA GLY A 336 28.54 5.46 22.29
C GLY A 336 27.46 4.40 22.47
N LYS A 337 26.52 4.59 23.41
CA LYS A 337 25.36 3.70 23.55
C LYS A 337 24.47 3.79 22.31
N THR A 338 24.28 2.67 21.61
CA THR A 338 23.31 2.57 20.51
C THR A 338 21.90 2.78 21.05
N LEU A 339 21.20 3.75 20.48
CA LEU A 339 19.79 4.04 20.73
C LEU A 339 18.86 3.33 19.75
N GLY A 340 19.34 3.01 18.55
CA GLY A 340 18.51 2.40 17.51
C GLY A 340 19.02 2.70 16.12
N GLN A 341 18.13 2.62 15.13
CA GLN A 341 18.38 2.97 13.74
C GLN A 341 17.27 3.90 13.21
N GLY A 342 17.62 4.69 12.20
CA GLY A 342 16.65 5.54 11.50
C GLY A 342 17.03 5.80 10.07
N LEU A 343 16.09 6.34 9.29
CA LEU A 343 16.28 6.64 7.87
C LEU A 343 16.49 8.15 7.70
N THR A 344 17.68 8.54 7.26
CA THR A 344 18.02 9.97 7.12
C THR A 344 17.31 10.62 5.94
N ARG A 345 16.89 11.88 6.10
CA ARG A 345 16.34 12.72 5.01
C ARG A 345 17.42 13.48 4.24
N TYR A 346 18.66 13.42 4.70
CA TYR A 346 19.81 14.18 4.21
C TYR A 346 20.99 13.26 3.93
N THR A 347 21.85 13.63 2.98
CA THR A 347 23.14 12.95 2.78
C THR A 347 24.06 13.18 3.98
N ALA A 348 25.15 12.42 4.08
CA ALA A 348 26.14 12.62 5.14
C ALA A 348 26.72 14.04 5.15
N ASP A 349 26.99 14.61 3.97
CA ASP A 349 27.55 15.96 3.84
C ASP A 349 26.54 17.04 4.22
N GLU A 350 25.29 16.89 3.79
CA GLU A 350 24.19 17.78 4.19
C GLU A 350 23.99 17.71 5.71
N ALA A 351 23.94 16.50 6.29
CA ALA A 351 23.76 16.29 7.72
C ALA A 351 24.89 16.92 8.55
N ARG A 352 26.15 16.88 8.05
CA ARG A 352 27.29 17.59 8.67
C ARG A 352 27.12 19.10 8.61
N ALA A 353 26.68 19.62 7.46
CA ALA A 353 26.51 21.05 7.26
C ALA A 353 25.41 21.64 8.17
N ILE A 354 24.31 20.92 8.39
CA ILE A 354 23.18 21.40 9.22
C ILE A 354 23.24 20.93 10.69
N MET A 355 24.29 20.20 11.07
CA MET A 355 24.50 19.72 12.43
C MET A 355 24.49 20.87 13.45
N GLY A 356 23.66 20.78 14.49
CA GLY A 356 23.53 21.83 15.50
C GLY A 356 22.72 23.06 15.07
N HIS A 357 22.25 23.13 13.83
CA HIS A 357 21.42 24.25 13.34
C HIS A 357 19.93 24.05 13.63
N HIS A 358 19.18 25.16 13.74
CA HIS A 358 17.73 25.09 13.81
C HIS A 358 17.14 24.79 12.43
N SER A 359 15.97 24.16 12.39
CA SER A 359 15.32 23.79 11.11
C SER A 359 15.06 24.98 10.17
N ARG A 360 14.91 26.19 10.71
CA ARG A 360 14.73 27.43 9.93
C ARG A 360 16.01 27.87 9.20
N ASP A 361 17.18 27.40 9.64
CA ASP A 361 18.48 27.79 9.07
C ASP A 361 18.87 26.88 7.90
N ILE A 362 18.19 25.74 7.70
CA ILE A 362 18.54 24.73 6.71
C ILE A 362 18.66 25.32 5.30
N GLU A 363 17.71 26.18 4.90
CA GLU A 363 17.71 26.79 3.56
C GLU A 363 18.92 27.69 3.36
N SER A 364 19.30 28.46 4.38
CA SER A 364 20.49 29.32 4.30
C SER A 364 21.80 28.53 4.21
N VAL A 365 21.86 27.36 4.83
CA VAL A 365 23.07 26.50 4.85
C VAL A 365 23.19 25.66 3.58
N LEU A 366 22.08 25.09 3.10
CA LEU A 366 22.09 24.14 1.98
C LEU A 366 21.74 24.77 0.63
N GLY A 367 21.22 26.00 0.62
CA GLY A 367 20.81 26.71 -0.59
C GLY A 367 19.46 26.25 -1.18
N TYR A 368 18.68 25.46 -0.43
CA TYR A 368 17.34 25.03 -0.83
C TYR A 368 16.47 24.73 0.40
N PRO A 369 15.13 24.86 0.31
CA PRO A 369 14.23 24.56 1.42
C PRO A 369 14.31 23.08 1.82
N GLY A 370 14.73 22.82 3.06
CA GLY A 370 14.87 21.46 3.61
C GLY A 370 13.67 20.99 4.42
N ARG A 371 13.61 19.68 4.67
CA ARG A 371 12.66 19.09 5.63
C ARG A 371 13.10 19.36 7.07
N ALA A 372 12.20 19.81 7.93
CA ALA A 372 12.56 20.21 9.30
C ALA A 372 13.27 19.11 10.12
N ALA A 373 12.77 17.86 10.03
CA ALA A 373 13.39 16.71 10.68
C ALA A 373 14.53 16.13 9.84
N LEU A 374 15.65 15.82 10.50
CA LEU A 374 16.74 15.02 9.93
C LEU A 374 16.29 13.56 9.76
N ILE A 375 15.63 13.01 10.79
CA ILE A 375 14.99 11.69 10.77
C ILE A 375 13.60 11.83 11.41
N HIS A 376 12.56 11.36 10.74
CA HIS A 376 11.20 11.42 11.26
C HIS A 376 10.92 10.30 12.26
N ARG A 377 10.04 10.52 13.25
CA ARG A 377 9.67 9.49 14.25
C ARG A 377 9.16 8.18 13.65
N ASP A 378 8.44 8.26 12.52
CA ASP A 378 7.90 7.07 11.83
C ASP A 378 8.97 6.35 10.99
N ASP A 379 10.16 6.95 10.89
CA ASP A 379 11.33 6.44 10.18
C ASP A 379 12.45 6.03 11.17
N MET A 380 12.07 5.68 12.42
CA MET A 380 13.00 5.24 13.48
C MET A 380 12.56 3.95 14.15
N ALA A 381 13.55 3.11 14.45
CA ALA A 381 13.46 1.92 15.29
C ALA A 381 14.40 2.10 16.49
N LEU A 382 13.84 2.49 17.62
CA LEU A 382 14.53 2.82 18.88
C LEU A 382 14.38 1.69 19.91
#